data_AF-A0A498C2N2-F1
#
_entry.id   AF-A0A498C2N2-F1
#
_cell.length_a   1.000
_cell.length_b   1.000
_cell.length_c   1.000
_cell.angle_alpha   90.00
_cell.angle_beta   90.00
_cell.angle_gamma   90.00
#
_symmetry.space_group_name_H-M   'P 1'
#
loop_
_entity.id
_entity.type
_entity.pdbx_description
1 polymer ?
#
loop_
_entity_poly.entity_id
_entity_poly.type
_entity_poly.pdbx_seq_one_letter_code
_entity_poly.pdbx_strand_id
1 'polypeptide(L)'
;MDAMMMGVMSEDMMSMDGMPAMDMAMMQACMDACAACEQACTVCSTQMMDCAPACMNCADMCNTMMRAMMRMQGMTPASMMAMLDACIAMCQTCMDMCMEHADMSPVCKMCADACKACMDACMAMRSAMAAA
;
A
#
# COMPACT_ATOMS: atom_id res chain seq x y z
N MET A 1 -7.37 -20.41 20.72
CA MET A 1 -5.93 -20.06 20.80
C MET A 1 -5.63 -19.76 22.25
N ASP A 2 -4.56 -20.34 22.79
CA ASP A 2 -4.21 -20.26 24.21
C ASP A 2 -3.84 -18.82 24.61
N ALA A 3 -4.15 -18.41 25.84
CA ALA A 3 -3.88 -17.05 26.33
C ALA A 3 -2.39 -16.69 26.28
N MET A 4 -1.51 -17.68 26.43
CA MET A 4 -0.07 -17.46 26.27
C MET A 4 0.30 -17.13 24.82
N MET A 5 -0.32 -17.79 23.84
CA MET A 5 -0.08 -17.50 22.42
C MET A 5 -0.47 -16.05 22.05
N MET A 6 -1.54 -15.52 22.65
CA MET A 6 -1.93 -14.12 22.42
C MET A 6 -0.97 -13.12 23.08
N GLY A 7 -0.40 -13.45 24.25
CA GLY A 7 0.57 -12.60 24.95
C GLY A 7 1.92 -12.49 24.21
N VAL A 8 2.46 -13.62 23.73
CA VAL A 8 3.75 -13.61 23.00
C VAL A 8 3.63 -12.84 21.68
N MET A 9 2.51 -13.00 20.96
CA MET A 9 2.28 -12.24 19.72
C MET A 9 2.19 -10.73 19.98
N SER A 10 1.63 -10.30 21.12
CA SER A 10 1.58 -8.87 21.46
C SER A 10 2.94 -8.28 21.82
N GLU A 11 3.79 -9.02 22.53
CA GLU A 11 5.13 -8.53 22.93
C GLU A 11 6.08 -8.47 21.73
N ASP A 12 6.12 -9.52 20.90
CA ASP A 12 6.99 -9.56 19.71
C ASP A 12 6.54 -8.61 18.58
N MET A 13 5.25 -8.28 18.49
CA MET A 13 4.78 -7.22 17.56
C MET A 13 5.11 -5.81 18.07
N MET A 14 5.37 -5.64 19.37
CA MET A 14 5.64 -4.35 20.01
C MET A 14 7.14 -4.06 20.19
N SER A 15 8.02 -5.06 20.04
CA SER A 15 9.47 -4.89 20.20
C SER A 15 10.21 -5.00 18.86
N MET A 16 10.13 -3.95 18.05
CA MET A 16 11.10 -3.71 16.99
C MET A 16 12.09 -2.65 17.44
N ASP A 17 13.27 -3.08 17.90
CA ASP A 17 14.36 -2.17 18.23
C ASP A 17 14.70 -1.26 17.04
N GLY A 18 14.52 0.05 17.21
CA GLY A 18 14.83 1.06 16.19
C GLY A 18 13.69 1.49 15.27
N MET A 19 12.46 1.00 15.48
CA MET A 19 11.25 1.55 14.86
C MET A 19 10.39 2.25 15.92
N PRO A 20 9.95 3.50 15.70
CA PRO A 20 9.08 4.18 16.64
C PRO A 20 7.74 3.45 16.81
N ALA A 21 7.06 3.70 17.94
CA ALA A 21 5.72 3.20 18.17
C ALA A 21 4.79 3.65 17.03
N MET A 22 4.47 2.73 16.12
CA MET A 22 3.66 3.02 14.95
C MET A 22 2.17 2.96 15.31
N ASP A 23 1.40 3.91 14.79
CA ASP A 23 -0.06 3.86 14.91
C ASP A 23 -0.59 2.66 14.10
N MET A 24 -0.97 1.60 14.81
CA MET A 24 -1.48 0.37 14.22
C MET A 24 -2.73 0.60 13.37
N ALA A 25 -3.55 1.61 13.70
CA ALA A 25 -4.71 1.96 12.89
C ALA A 25 -4.29 2.59 11.55
N MET A 26 -3.23 3.41 11.55
CA MET A 26 -2.66 3.97 10.33
C MET A 26 -2.03 2.89 9.45
N MET A 27 -1.28 1.95 10.04
CA MET A 27 -0.71 0.83 9.29
C MET A 27 -1.81 -0.04 8.68
N GLN A 28 -2.86 -0.35 9.44
CA GLN A 28 -4.00 -1.11 8.93
C GLN A 28 -4.69 -0.38 7.77
N ALA A 29 -4.93 0.93 7.89
CA ALA A 29 -5.52 1.74 6.83
C ALA A 29 -4.65 1.73 5.55
N CYS A 30 -3.31 1.80 5.69
CA CYS A 30 -2.39 1.68 4.57
C CYS A 30 -2.46 0.30 3.91
N MET A 31 -2.50 -0.77 4.71
CA MET A 31 -2.62 -2.15 4.20
C MET A 31 -3.94 -2.35 3.44
N ASP A 32 -5.06 -1.87 3.98
CA ASP A 32 -6.38 -1.99 3.36
C ASP A 32 -6.43 -1.22 2.04
N ALA A 33 -5.86 -0.01 2.00
CA ALA A 33 -5.77 0.78 0.77
C ALA A 33 -4.88 0.11 -0.30
N CYS A 34 -3.74 -0.46 0.09
CA CYS A 34 -2.90 -1.24 -0.82
C CYS A 34 -3.63 -2.46 -1.38
N ALA A 35 -4.37 -3.20 -0.54
CA ALA A 35 -5.14 -4.37 -0.98
C ALA A 35 -6.27 -3.99 -1.94
N ALA A 36 -6.99 -2.90 -1.67
CA ALA A 36 -8.03 -2.39 -2.55
C ALA A 36 -7.47 -1.90 -3.89
N CYS A 37 -6.35 -1.18 -3.86
CA CYS A 37 -5.67 -0.69 -5.06
C CYS A 37 -5.13 -1.84 -5.90
N GLU A 38 -4.53 -2.87 -5.28
CA GLU A 38 -4.07 -4.06 -5.99
C GLU A 38 -5.20 -4.71 -6.80
N GLN A 39 -6.34 -4.97 -6.15
CA GLN A 39 -7.48 -5.58 -6.82
C GLN A 39 -8.04 -4.69 -7.94
N ALA A 40 -8.18 -3.39 -7.70
CA ALA A 40 -8.69 -2.45 -8.69
C ALA A 40 -7.78 -2.38 -9.93
N CYS A 41 -6.46 -2.34 -9.71
CA CYS A 41 -5.45 -2.35 -10.76
C CYS A 41 -5.43 -3.68 -11.54
N THR A 42 -5.54 -4.81 -10.85
CA THR A 42 -5.64 -6.14 -11.48
C THR A 42 -6.89 -6.27 -12.36
N VAL A 43 -8.02 -5.69 -11.95
CA VAL A 43 -9.23 -5.65 -12.80
C VAL A 43 -9.05 -4.70 -13.97
N CYS A 44 -8.51 -3.50 -13.73
CA CYS A 44 -8.35 -2.47 -14.74
C CYS A 44 -7.38 -2.86 -15.85
N SER A 45 -6.32 -3.61 -15.53
CA SER A 45 -5.36 -4.07 -16.54
C SER A 45 -5.97 -4.98 -17.61
N THR A 46 -7.05 -5.69 -17.28
CA THR A 46 -7.76 -6.56 -18.23
C THR A 46 -8.59 -5.79 -19.27
N GLN A 47 -8.75 -4.47 -19.11
CA GLN A 47 -9.47 -3.62 -20.06
C GLN A 47 -8.67 -3.35 -21.35
N MET A 48 -7.39 -3.74 -21.40
CA MET A 48 -6.52 -3.65 -22.59
C MET A 48 -6.41 -2.23 -23.18
N MET A 49 -6.61 -1.20 -22.37
CA MET A 49 -6.28 0.19 -22.71
C MET A 49 -4.79 0.46 -22.46
N ASP A 50 -4.27 1.60 -22.89
CA ASP A 50 -2.86 1.96 -22.74
C ASP A 50 -2.41 2.13 -21.27
N CYS A 51 -3.34 2.32 -20.33
CA CYS A 51 -3.07 2.30 -18.89
C CYS A 51 -2.78 0.89 -18.32
N ALA A 52 -3.10 -0.18 -19.06
CA ALA A 52 -3.04 -1.55 -18.56
C ALA A 52 -1.65 -1.99 -18.04
N PRO A 53 -0.51 -1.65 -18.70
CA PRO A 53 0.81 -1.97 -18.17
C PRO A 53 1.09 -1.28 -16.82
N ALA A 54 0.68 -0.01 -16.67
CA ALA A 54 0.84 0.71 -15.41
C ALA A 54 -0.06 0.12 -14.32
N CYS A 55 -1.27 -0.32 -14.66
CA CYS A 55 -2.17 -1.02 -13.74
C CYS A 55 -1.51 -2.30 -13.21
N MET A 56 -0.97 -3.16 -14.07
CA MET A 56 -0.31 -4.40 -13.61
C MET A 56 0.89 -4.11 -12.70
N ASN A 57 1.75 -3.16 -13.08
CA ASN A 57 2.90 -2.78 -12.25
C ASN A 57 2.45 -2.20 -10.89
N CYS A 58 1.37 -1.41 -10.88
CA CYS A 58 0.81 -0.86 -9.66
C CYS A 58 0.21 -1.96 -8.77
N ALA A 59 -0.45 -2.96 -9.36
CA ALA A 59 -0.96 -4.11 -8.61
C ALA A 59 0.17 -4.86 -7.89
N ASP A 60 1.27 -5.17 -8.58
CA ASP A 60 2.43 -5.84 -7.99
C ASP A 60 3.08 -5.02 -6.87
N MET A 61 3.22 -3.71 -7.07
CA MET A 61 3.77 -2.80 -6.06
C MET A 61 2.88 -2.71 -4.83
N CYS A 62 1.57 -2.53 -4.99
CA CYS A 62 0.62 -2.50 -3.87
C CYS A 62 0.57 -3.84 -3.12
N ASN A 63 0.60 -4.97 -3.84
CA ASN A 63 0.67 -6.30 -3.21
C ASN A 63 1.93 -6.45 -2.35
N THR A 64 3.08 -6.07 -2.93
CA THR A 64 4.38 -6.15 -2.27
C THR A 64 4.43 -5.26 -1.03
N MET A 65 3.92 -4.03 -1.14
CA MET A 65 3.87 -3.06 -0.05
C MET A 65 3.01 -3.54 1.12
N MET A 66 1.79 -4.03 0.84
CA MET A 66 0.93 -4.68 1.83
C MET A 66 1.64 -5.85 2.52
N ARG A 67 2.29 -6.73 1.74
CA ARG A 67 3.01 -7.90 2.26
C ARG A 67 4.22 -7.55 3.11
N ALA A 68 4.86 -6.42 2.84
CA ALA A 68 5.96 -5.90 3.63
C ALA A 68 5.48 -5.41 5.01
N MET A 69 4.36 -4.70 5.08
CA MET A 69 3.76 -4.27 6.35
C MET A 69 3.34 -5.43 7.26
N MET A 70 3.06 -6.62 6.69
CA MET A 70 2.79 -7.84 7.47
C MET A 70 4.06 -8.54 8.02
N ARG A 71 5.26 -8.12 7.61
CA ARG A 71 6.53 -8.81 7.92
C ARG A 71 7.63 -7.83 8.31
N MET A 72 7.28 -6.86 9.15
CA MET A 72 8.15 -5.75 9.52
C MET A 72 9.48 -6.20 10.14
N GLN A 73 9.54 -7.35 10.81
CA GLN A 73 10.72 -7.83 11.54
C GLN A 73 11.98 -7.99 10.67
N GLY A 74 11.85 -8.06 9.34
CA GLY A 74 12.97 -8.10 8.39
C GLY A 74 13.32 -6.76 7.74
N MET A 75 12.70 -5.66 8.17
CA MET A 75 12.76 -4.36 7.52
C MET A 75 13.44 -3.32 8.41
N THR A 76 14.37 -2.57 7.83
CA THR A 76 14.89 -1.34 8.44
C THR A 76 13.92 -0.18 8.16
N PRO A 77 13.94 0.90 8.96
CA PRO A 77 13.17 2.11 8.64
C PRO A 77 13.48 2.62 7.23
N ALA A 78 14.75 2.65 6.82
CA ALA A 78 15.17 3.12 5.50
C ALA A 78 14.60 2.27 4.35
N SER A 79 14.63 0.94 4.48
CA SER A 79 14.05 0.05 3.45
C SER A 79 12.53 0.22 3.36
N MET A 80 11.83 0.38 4.48
CA MET A 80 10.39 0.60 4.47
C MET A 80 10.02 1.95 3.82
N MET A 81 10.73 3.02 4.17
CA MET A 81 10.52 4.34 3.57
C MET A 81 10.74 4.32 2.05
N ALA A 82 11.78 3.63 1.57
CA ALA A 82 12.04 3.47 0.15
C ALA A 82 10.93 2.68 -0.57
N MET A 83 10.38 1.65 0.07
CA MET A 83 9.25 0.90 -0.48
C MET A 83 7.96 1.73 -0.54
N LEU A 84 7.68 2.54 0.49
CA LEU A 84 6.57 3.48 0.48
C LEU A 84 6.72 4.51 -0.64
N ASP A 85 7.91 5.09 -0.82
CA ASP A 85 8.20 6.03 -1.93
C ASP A 85 7.95 5.40 -3.30
N ALA A 86 8.41 4.15 -3.50
CA ALA A 86 8.16 3.42 -4.74
C ALA A 86 6.67 3.16 -4.98
N CYS A 87 5.93 2.76 -3.93
CA CYS A 87 4.49 2.52 -4.02
C CYS A 87 3.72 3.82 -4.33
N ILE A 88 4.07 4.94 -3.68
CA ILE A 88 3.49 6.27 -3.92
C ILE A 88 3.71 6.69 -5.39
N ALA A 89 4.94 6.58 -5.89
CA ALA A 89 5.28 6.96 -7.26
C ALA A 89 4.52 6.10 -8.30
N MET A 90 4.39 4.80 -8.05
CA MET A 90 3.64 3.90 -8.94
C MET A 90 2.12 4.18 -8.88
N CYS A 91 1.57 4.43 -7.69
CA CYS A 91 0.16 4.81 -7.55
C CYS A 91 -0.16 6.11 -8.30
N GLN A 92 0.71 7.12 -8.19
CA GLN A 92 0.56 8.38 -8.93
C GLN A 92 0.58 8.14 -10.45
N THR A 93 1.56 7.38 -10.94
CA THR A 93 1.68 7.06 -12.37
C THR A 93 0.43 6.32 -12.89
N CYS A 94 -0.05 5.32 -12.16
CA CYS A 94 -1.24 4.57 -12.55
C CYS A 94 -2.51 5.41 -12.48
N MET A 95 -2.64 6.26 -11.45
CA MET A 95 -3.75 7.18 -11.30
C MET A 95 -3.84 8.14 -12.49
N ASP A 96 -2.74 8.80 -12.84
CA ASP A 96 -2.72 9.78 -13.93
C ASP A 96 -3.15 9.14 -15.26
N MET A 97 -2.60 7.96 -15.58
CA MET A 97 -2.99 7.21 -16.79
C MET A 97 -4.45 6.74 -16.77
N CYS A 98 -4.95 6.25 -15.62
CA CYS A 98 -6.36 5.84 -15.51
C CYS A 98 -7.33 7.02 -15.58
N MET A 99 -6.92 8.20 -15.10
CA MET A 99 -7.74 9.41 -15.16
C MET A 99 -7.99 9.89 -16.58
N GLU A 100 -7.08 9.62 -17.52
CA GLU A 100 -7.30 9.92 -18.95
C GLU A 100 -8.52 9.17 -19.54
N HIS A 101 -8.89 8.03 -18.93
CA HIS A 101 -10.00 7.18 -19.37
C HIS A 101 -11.24 7.25 -18.48
N ALA A 102 -11.19 8.03 -17.39
CA ALA A 102 -12.18 7.98 -16.33
C ALA A 102 -13.60 8.40 -16.75
N ASP A 103 -13.72 9.27 -17.76
CA ASP A 103 -15.02 9.72 -18.28
C ASP A 103 -15.72 8.66 -19.15
N MET A 104 -14.97 7.70 -19.70
CA MET A 104 -15.48 6.67 -20.61
C MET A 104 -15.44 5.25 -20.04
N SER A 105 -14.63 5.01 -19.00
CA SER A 105 -14.48 3.71 -18.37
C SER A 105 -14.73 3.82 -16.85
N PRO A 106 -15.85 3.28 -16.34
CA PRO A 106 -16.10 3.24 -14.90
C PRO A 106 -15.04 2.40 -14.15
N VAL A 107 -14.43 1.43 -14.84
CA VAL A 107 -13.33 0.63 -14.29
C VAL A 107 -12.08 1.49 -14.09
N CYS A 108 -11.74 2.36 -15.04
CA CYS A 108 -10.61 3.27 -14.88
C CYS A 108 -10.87 4.37 -13.86
N LYS A 109 -12.10 4.89 -13.77
CA LYS A 109 -12.48 5.82 -12.70
C LYS A 109 -12.28 5.21 -11.32
N MET A 110 -12.78 3.98 -11.12
CA MET A 110 -12.60 3.23 -9.87
C MET A 110 -11.11 2.96 -9.59
N CYS A 111 -10.34 2.56 -10.60
CA CYS A 111 -8.90 2.33 -10.47
C CYS A 111 -8.15 3.59 -10.04
N ALA A 112 -8.44 4.73 -10.68
CA ALA A 112 -7.83 6.01 -10.33
C ALA A 112 -8.15 6.44 -8.89
N ASP A 113 -9.40 6.28 -8.45
CA ASP A 113 -9.81 6.58 -7.08
C ASP A 113 -9.08 5.68 -6.07
N ALA A 114 -8.94 4.38 -6.37
CA ALA A 114 -8.22 3.43 -5.53
C ALA A 114 -6.70 3.76 -5.47
N CYS A 115 -6.08 4.10 -6.60
CA CYS A 115 -4.69 4.56 -6.65
C CYS A 115 -4.49 5.83 -5.81
N LYS A 116 -5.42 6.79 -5.90
CA LYS A 116 -5.37 8.02 -5.10
C LYS A 116 -5.44 7.72 -3.60
N ALA A 117 -6.38 6.87 -3.18
CA ALA A 117 -6.54 6.48 -1.79
C ALA A 117 -5.31 5.74 -1.24
N CYS A 118 -4.74 4.81 -2.03
CA CYS A 118 -3.52 4.09 -1.67
C CYS A 118 -2.30 5.03 -1.57
N MET A 119 -2.15 5.95 -2.51
CA MET A 119 -1.10 6.97 -2.47
C MET A 119 -1.18 7.81 -1.18
N ASP A 120 -2.37 8.29 -0.83
CA ASP A 120 -2.59 9.09 0.37
C ASP A 120 -2.28 8.32 1.65
N ALA A 121 -2.70 7.05 1.73
CA ALA A 121 -2.43 6.20 2.87
C ALA A 121 -0.93 5.88 3.01
N CYS A 122 -0.23 5.60 1.91
CA CYS A 122 1.22 5.41 1.89
C CYS A 122 1.97 6.68 2.31
N MET A 123 1.53 7.86 1.86
CA MET A 123 2.13 9.14 2.28
C MET A 123 1.92 9.39 3.78
N ALA A 124 0.74 9.09 4.32
CA ALA A 124 0.45 9.21 5.75
C ALA A 124 1.35 8.27 6.56
N MET A 125 1.43 7.00 6.16
CA MET A 125 2.29 5.99 6.79
C MET A 125 3.76 6.43 6.79
N ARG A 126 4.25 6.89 5.63
CA ARG A 126 5.62 7.40 5.47
C ARG A 126 5.89 8.60 6.37
N SER A 127 4.94 9.51 6.50
CA SER A 127 5.07 10.70 7.34
C SER A 127 5.12 10.35 8.82
N ALA A 128 4.30 9.38 9.27
CA ALA A 128 4.33 8.90 10.64
C ALA A 128 5.66 8.20 10.99
N MET A 129 6.23 7.46 10.05
CA MET A 129 7.56 6.83 10.23
C MET A 129 8.71 7.83 10.31
N ALA A 130 8.57 9.02 9.69
CA ALA A 130 9.60 10.05 9.71
C ALA A 130 9.54 10.96 10.95
N ALA A 131 8.38 11.01 11.62
CA ALA A 131 8.12 11.92 12.73
C ALA A 131 8.52 11.36 14.11
N ALA A 132 9.05 10.15 14.16
CA ALA A 132 9.28 9.41 15.40
C ALA A 132 10.64 8.70 15.38
#